data_AF-A0AAV4Y3Z9-F1
#
_entry.id   AF-A0AAV4Y3Z9-F1
#
_cell.length_a   1.000
_cell.length_b   1.000
_cell.length_c   1.000
_cell.angle_alpha   90.00
_cell.angle_beta   90.00
_cell.angle_gamma   90.00
#
_symmetry.space_group_name_H-M   'P 1'
#
loop_
_entity.id
_entity.type
_entity.pdbx_description
1 polymer ?
#
loop_
_entity_poly.entity_id
_entity_poly.type
_entity_poly.pdbx_seq_one_letter_code
_entity_poly.pdbx_strand_id
1 'polypeptide(L)'
;MNHLREEKRPVINISLEGLFQRVILQSGSAFSPWALAHESMTFTRHVARKLACPVLDHPALVRCMRQRPLSEIMRGPADGSCLLNCIWSHG
;
A
#
# COMPACT_ATOMS: atom_id res chain seq x y z
N MET A 1 -12.99 -24.64 10.99
CA MET A 1 -12.28 -23.70 11.90
C MET A 1 -12.26 -22.34 11.25
N ASN A 2 -12.84 -21.37 11.94
CA ASN A 2 -13.12 -20.02 11.46
C ASN A 2 -11.81 -19.26 11.23
N HIS A 3 -11.41 -19.08 9.97
CA HIS A 3 -10.39 -18.10 9.63
C HIS A 3 -11.10 -16.78 9.43
N LEU A 4 -11.08 -15.94 10.46
CA LEU A 4 -11.58 -14.57 10.42
C LEU A 4 -11.02 -13.88 9.18
N ARG A 5 -11.90 -13.55 8.23
CA ARG A 5 -11.59 -12.71 7.08
C ARG A 5 -11.28 -11.35 7.67
N GLU A 6 -9.99 -11.04 7.81
CA GLU A 6 -9.50 -9.68 8.11
C GLU A 6 -10.16 -8.74 7.09
N GLU A 7 -11.19 -8.05 7.54
CA GLU A 7 -11.89 -7.01 6.79
C GLU A 7 -10.92 -5.84 6.66
N LYS A 8 -10.04 -5.93 5.66
CA LYS A 8 -9.14 -4.85 5.27
C LYS A 8 -10.01 -3.65 4.89
N ARG A 9 -10.06 -2.68 5.82
CA ARG A 9 -10.85 -1.45 5.68
C ARG A 9 -10.56 -0.81 4.32
N PRO A 10 -11.56 -0.72 3.42
CA PRO A 10 -11.37 -0.03 2.16
C PRO A 10 -11.08 1.44 2.43
N VAL A 11 -10.23 2.05 1.60
CA VAL A 11 -9.87 3.48 1.69
C VAL A 11 -11.01 4.38 1.15
N ILE A 12 -12.26 3.94 1.30
CA ILE A 12 -13.44 4.75 1.03
C ILE A 12 -13.58 5.65 2.26
N ASN A 13 -13.01 6.86 2.15
CA ASN A 13 -13.01 7.80 3.24
C ASN A 13 -14.43 8.31 3.51
N ILE A 14 -14.99 7.93 4.65
CA ILE A 14 -16.31 8.38 5.11
C ILE A 14 -16.34 9.89 5.42
N SER A 15 -15.20 10.59 5.46
CA SER A 15 -15.17 12.04 5.62
C SER A 15 -15.44 12.81 4.32
N LEU A 16 -15.78 12.14 3.21
CA LEU A 16 -16.09 12.76 1.91
C LEU A 16 -17.59 13.02 1.70
N GLU A 17 -18.41 12.92 2.75
CA GLU A 17 -19.86 13.17 2.71
C GLU A 17 -20.18 14.52 2.06
N GLY A 18 -21.08 14.51 1.09
CA GLY A 18 -21.54 15.72 0.39
C GLY A 18 -20.58 16.32 -0.64
N LEU A 19 -19.39 15.75 -0.87
CA LEU A 19 -18.44 16.28 -1.86
C LEU A 19 -18.71 15.83 -3.30
N PHE A 20 -19.40 14.69 -3.48
CA PHE A 20 -19.66 14.12 -4.80
C PHE A 20 -21.11 13.66 -4.92
N GLN A 21 -21.76 14.01 -6.03
CA GLN A 21 -23.13 13.56 -6.32
C GLN A 21 -23.16 12.23 -7.07
N ARG A 22 -22.14 11.95 -7.90
CA ARG A 22 -22.00 10.74 -8.73
C ARG A 22 -20.53 10.42 -8.95
N VAL A 23 -20.23 9.14 -9.15
CA VAL A 23 -18.88 8.63 -9.47
C VAL A 23 -19.01 7.64 -10.63
N ILE A 24 -18.08 7.71 -11.59
CA ILE A 24 -17.94 6.73 -12.67
C ILE A 24 -16.56 6.07 -12.50
N LEU A 25 -16.54 4.75 -12.39
CA LEU A 25 -15.33 3.95 -12.30
C LEU A 25 -15.10 3.26 -13.64
N GLN A 26 -13.95 3.50 -14.28
CA GLN A 26 -13.60 2.89 -15.56
C GLN A 26 -12.37 2.00 -15.39
N SER A 27 -12.52 0.73 -15.76
CA SER A 27 -11.43 -0.28 -15.77
C SER A 27 -10.69 -0.49 -14.43
N GLY A 28 -11.28 -0.10 -13.29
CA GLY A 28 -10.67 -0.26 -11.97
C GLY A 28 -11.55 0.20 -10.82
N SER A 29 -11.24 -0.23 -9.59
CA SER A 29 -11.94 0.19 -8.37
C SER A 29 -11.01 0.17 -7.15
N ALA A 30 -11.43 0.76 -6.03
CA ALA A 30 -10.68 0.70 -4.76
C ALA A 30 -10.53 -0.73 -4.20
N PHE A 31 -11.35 -1.67 -4.67
CA PHE A 31 -11.29 -3.09 -4.27
C PHE A 31 -10.47 -3.95 -5.24
N SER A 32 -9.93 -3.37 -6.31
CA SER A 32 -9.07 -4.12 -7.22
C SER A 32 -7.82 -4.65 -6.47
N PRO A 33 -7.35 -5.88 -6.74
CA PRO A 33 -6.25 -6.48 -5.98
C PRO A 33 -4.97 -5.63 -5.95
N TRP A 34 -4.66 -4.95 -7.06
CA TRP A 34 -3.54 -4.02 -7.17
C TRP A 34 -3.72 -2.71 -6.40
N ALA A 35 -4.94 -2.35 -6.01
CA ALA A 35 -5.25 -1.14 -5.24
C ALA A 35 -5.16 -1.38 -3.71
N LEU A 36 -5.02 -2.64 -3.27
CA LEU A 36 -4.97 -3.01 -1.86
C LEU A 36 -3.54 -3.35 -1.42
N ALA A 37 -3.06 -2.67 -0.37
CA ALA A 37 -1.74 -2.94 0.21
C ALA A 37 -1.77 -4.14 1.19
N HIS A 38 -1.79 -5.37 0.66
CA HIS A 38 -2.00 -6.58 1.47
C HIS A 38 -0.91 -6.79 2.56
N GLU A 39 0.35 -6.56 2.22
CA GLU A 39 1.52 -6.79 3.10
C GLU A 39 2.30 -5.51 3.39
N SER A 40 1.57 -4.41 3.63
CA SER A 40 2.12 -3.07 3.80
C SER A 40 3.26 -3.01 4.82
N MET A 41 3.13 -3.69 5.97
CA MET A 41 4.17 -3.75 7.00
C MET A 41 5.42 -4.51 6.56
N THR A 42 5.27 -5.63 5.84
CA THR A 42 6.40 -6.40 5.31
C THR A 42 7.19 -5.56 4.31
N PHE A 43 6.47 -4.91 3.39
CA PHE A 43 7.09 -4.04 2.39
C PHE A 43 7.74 -2.80 3.03
N THR A 44 7.07 -2.17 4.00
CA THR A 44 7.61 -1.02 4.76
C THR A 44 8.94 -1.39 5.42
N ARG A 45 9.00 -2.55 6.11
CA ARG A 45 10.25 -3.02 6.74
C ARG A 45 11.34 -3.34 5.71
N HIS A 46 10.97 -3.87 4.54
CA HIS A 46 11.93 -4.14 3.47
C HIS A 46 12.56 -2.84 2.94
N VAL A 47 11.75 -1.82 2.65
CA VAL A 47 12.23 -0.50 2.23
C VAL A 47 13.09 0.13 3.32
N ALA A 48 12.64 0.08 4.58
CA ALA A 48 13.38 0.61 5.72
C ALA A 48 14.77 -0.02 5.88
N ARG A 49 14.90 -1.34 5.69
CA ARG A 49 16.21 -2.03 5.72
C ARG A 49 17.14 -1.53 4.61
N LYS A 50 16.63 -1.34 3.40
CA LYS A 50 17.42 -0.79 2.27
C LYS A 50 17.90 0.63 2.54
N LEU A 51 17.09 1.42 3.24
CA LEU A 51 17.41 2.78 3.67
C LEU A 51 18.23 2.83 4.97
N ALA A 52 18.67 1.69 5.52
CA ALA A 52 19.34 1.61 6.81
C ALA A 52 18.60 2.36 7.93
N CYS A 53 17.27 2.20 7.98
CA CYS A 53 16.41 2.75 9.03
C CYS A 53 16.03 1.69 10.07
N PRO A 54 15.79 2.09 11.34
CA PRO A 54 15.35 1.17 12.39
C PRO A 54 13.97 0.59 12.04
N VAL A 55 13.73 -0.69 12.32
CA VAL A 55 12.49 -1.40 11.91
C VAL A 55 11.60 -1.84 13.07
N LEU A 56 12.09 -1.74 14.31
CA LEU A 56 11.39 -2.18 15.51
C LEU A 56 10.63 -1.02 16.18
N ASP A 57 11.17 0.19 16.10
CA ASP A 57 10.58 1.41 16.67
C ASP A 57 9.85 2.21 15.59
N HIS A 58 8.52 2.20 15.60
CA HIS A 58 7.67 2.81 14.57
C HIS A 58 7.87 4.34 14.44
N PRO A 59 7.82 5.13 15.53
CA PRO A 59 8.18 6.55 15.48
C PRO A 59 9.56 6.84 14.88
N ALA A 60 10.60 6.12 15.31
CA ALA A 60 11.96 6.31 14.80
C ALA A 60 12.09 5.88 13.33
N LEU A 61 11.42 4.80 12.93
CA LEU A 61 11.32 4.33 11.56
C LEU A 61 10.77 5.42 10.64
N VAL A 62 9.60 5.98 10.97
CA VAL A 62 8.93 7.01 10.16
C VAL A 62 9.79 8.28 10.08
N ARG A 63 10.38 8.70 11.21
CA ARG A 63 11.28 9.86 11.23
C ARG A 63 12.50 9.65 10.35
N CYS A 64 13.13 8.48 10.42
CA CYS A 64 14.29 8.13 9.58
C CYS A 64 13.93 8.14 8.10
N MET A 65 12.84 7.47 7.70
CA MET A 65 12.43 7.41 6.29
C MET A 65 12.13 8.80 5.71
N ARG A 66 11.51 9.70 6.48
CA ARG A 66 11.24 11.09 6.05
C ARG A 66 12.50 11.92 5.82
N GLN A 67 13.64 11.54 6.41
CA GLN A 67 14.92 12.25 6.27
C GLN A 67 15.79 11.70 5.13
N ARG A 68 15.41 10.57 4.52
CA ARG A 68 16.15 9.99 3.40
C ARG A 68 15.86 10.75 2.11
N PRO A 69 16.85 10.87 1.21
CA PRO A 69 16.62 11.52 -0.08
C PRO A 69 15.61 10.70 -0.89
N LEU A 70 14.72 11.40 -1.61
CA LEU A 70 13.67 10.78 -2.41
C LEU A 70 14.22 9.75 -3.41
N SER A 71 15.40 10.02 -3.98
CA SER A 71 16.06 9.10 -4.92
C SER A 71 16.38 7.73 -4.31
N GLU A 72 16.75 7.65 -3.04
CA GLU A 72 16.97 6.38 -2.35
C GLU A 72 15.66 5.63 -2.10
N ILE A 73 14.58 6.36 -1.77
CA ILE A 73 13.25 5.80 -1.56
C ILE A 73 12.69 5.24 -2.88
N MET A 74 12.87 5.98 -3.99
CA MET A 74 12.44 5.57 -5.33
C MET A 74 13.23 4.38 -5.89
N ARG A 75 14.47 4.16 -5.44
CA ARG A 75 15.26 2.95 -5.74
C ARG A 75 14.78 1.72 -4.96
N GLY A 76 13.82 1.88 -4.04
CA GLY A 76 13.15 0.78 -3.36
C GLY A 76 12.63 -0.26 -4.34
N PRO A 77 12.25 -1.46 -3.88
CA PRO A 77 11.70 -2.46 -4.77
C PRO A 77 10.39 -1.90 -5.33
N ALA A 78 10.43 -1.44 -6.57
CA ALA A 78 9.28 -1.54 -7.45
C ALA A 78 9.08 -3.04 -7.58
N ASP A 79 8.26 -3.61 -6.71
CA ASP A 79 7.94 -5.02 -6.80
C ASP A 79 7.14 -5.21 -8.10
N GLY A 80 7.86 -5.58 -9.16
CA GLY A 80 7.31 -5.93 -10.46
C GLY A 80 6.38 -7.14 -10.41
N SER A 81 6.29 -7.84 -9.27
CA SER A 81 5.32 -8.92 -9.07
C SER A 81 3.88 -8.43 -9.19
N CYS A 82 3.58 -7.17 -8.80
CA CYS A 82 2.24 -6.61 -8.96
C CYS A 82 1.94 -6.17 -10.40
N LEU A 83 2.95 -5.72 -11.17
CA LEU A 83 2.74 -5.25 -12.55
C LEU A 83 2.35 -6.38 -13.51
N LEU A 84 2.90 -7.59 -13.30
CA LEU A 84 2.58 -8.75 -14.14
C LEU A 84 1.40 -9.55 -13.60
N ASN A 85 1.30 -9.76 -12.29
CA ASN A 85 0.30 -10.68 -11.73
C ASN A 85 -1.02 -10.02 -11.32
N CYS A 86 -1.10 -8.69 -11.17
CA CYS A 86 -2.34 -8.05 -10.68
C CYS A 86 -3.22 -7.45 -11.78
N ILE A 87 -2.71 -7.21 -13.00
CA ILE A 87 -3.52 -6.71 -14.12
C ILE A 87 -4.30 -7.86 -14.80
N TRP A 88 -3.74 -9.09 -14.78
CA TRP A 88 -4.27 -10.24 -15.53
C TRP A 88 -4.50 -11.50 -14.68
N SER A 89 -4.70 -11.38 -13.36
CA SER A 89 -5.16 -12.53 -12.57
C SER A 89 -6.65 -12.78 -12.82
N HIS A 90 -6.90 -13.73 -13.72
CA HIS A 90 -8.17 -14.43 -13.98
C HIS A 90 -9.20 -13.72 -14.89
N GLY A 91 -9.10 -14.02 -16.19
CA GLY A 91 -10.25 -14.53 -16.93
C GLY A 91 -10.41 -16.03 -16.67
#